data_AF-A0AB33KVK3-F1
#
_entry.id   AF-A0AB33KVK3-F1
#
_cell.length_a   1.000
_cell.length_b   1.000
_cell.length_c   1.000
_cell.angle_alpha   90.00
_cell.angle_beta   90.00
_cell.angle_gamma   90.00
#
_symmetry.space_group_name_H-M   'P 1'
#
loop_
_entity.id
_entity.type
_entity.pdbx_description
1 polymer ?
#
loop_
_entity_poly.entity_id
_entity_poly.type
_entity_poly.pdbx_seq_one_letter_code
_entity_poly.pdbx_strand_id
1 'polypeptide(L)'
;MKEIVFDSFKSTLQEVKILNNIVVKEKNSKSELERSLKQAQDLLFSSYSNLSVFAESVKSYISVGYKITPFDKKEKKQISKIEAKIIYNKLLSIINSELDKDIIVPTESLILQSQVSSLGLAFISASIDENLQKNNGDLNISKLKSQELSTTLNKYFAAIISYIQDILLYDVFLIFEKPEITYLQEIVFTTDYKKEYIDKWLNCTVTFNELRRNKRTDHWAEIYELNLDFEHIDKIEKHQKKLFNERIESEIRSALNDFDELEDDVKKEALNKEINLIQDFFNSNTSKTIVKRLKNIISFSKPKEVILEYDNILRDRLLLSDFNIYSAGKSTYSSVFVASFFMRYLDQLKEHTKGLNGGIVPVKELKKDFTTLIPQTKKQDYILQLLEDLSITVNGKYALSPKRKGAIRGVVEALREKNIVQNLSLEKLNNAIASKIDLELKSKLDWSKTSDDYKMKTFKYIENKPFQKET
;
A
#
# COMPACT_ATOMS: atom_id res chain seq x y z
N MET A 1 -33.53 11.01 18.38
CA MET A 1 -32.66 11.88 17.58
C MET A 1 -32.62 13.23 18.29
N LYS A 2 -31.50 13.95 18.36
CA LYS A 2 -31.49 15.25 19.06
C LYS A 2 -32.40 16.25 18.31
N GLU A 3 -33.11 17.12 19.03
CA GLU A 3 -34.02 18.12 18.41
C GLU A 3 -33.32 18.98 17.34
N ILE A 4 -32.03 19.28 17.55
CA ILE A 4 -31.19 19.99 16.58
C ILE A 4 -31.23 19.40 15.16
N VAL A 5 -31.42 18.08 15.03
CA VAL A 5 -31.48 17.41 13.71
C VAL A 5 -32.82 17.69 13.02
N PHE A 6 -33.91 17.70 13.78
CA PHE A 6 -35.23 18.07 13.25
C PHE A 6 -35.28 19.55 12.89
N ASP A 7 -34.61 20.41 13.67
CA ASP A 7 -34.48 21.83 13.36
C ASP A 7 -33.66 22.07 12.08
N SER A 8 -32.51 21.39 11.92
CA SER A 8 -31.73 21.42 10.68
C SER A 8 -32.50 20.89 9.47
N PHE A 9 -33.28 19.82 9.66
CA PHE A 9 -34.13 19.28 8.60
C PHE A 9 -35.22 20.30 8.20
N LYS A 10 -35.89 20.90 9.17
CA LYS A 10 -36.87 21.97 8.94
C LYS A 10 -36.24 23.15 8.19
N SER A 11 -35.04 23.60 8.58
CA SER A 11 -34.30 24.65 7.87
C SER A 11 -34.02 24.25 6.41
N THR A 12 -33.62 23.00 6.17
CA THR A 12 -33.41 22.47 4.81
C THR A 12 -34.69 22.55 3.97
N LEU A 13 -35.85 22.16 4.54
CA LEU A 13 -37.12 22.21 3.81
C LEU A 13 -37.55 23.65 3.49
N GLN A 14 -37.24 24.61 4.36
CA GLN A 14 -37.51 26.03 4.09
C GLN A 14 -36.65 26.55 2.93
N GLU A 15 -35.39 26.13 2.84
CA GLU A 15 -34.53 26.44 1.70
C GLU A 15 -35.06 25.80 0.41
N VAL A 16 -35.51 24.54 0.47
CA VAL A 16 -36.16 23.85 -0.66
C VAL A 16 -37.41 24.60 -1.12
N LYS A 17 -38.24 25.07 -0.19
CA LYS A 17 -39.44 25.87 -0.53
C LYS A 17 -39.08 27.15 -1.28
N ILE A 18 -38.06 27.87 -0.80
CA ILE A 18 -37.57 29.09 -1.45
C ILE A 18 -37.10 28.78 -2.87
N LEU A 19 -36.31 27.71 -3.05
CA LEU A 19 -35.82 27.30 -4.36
C LEU A 19 -36.97 26.89 -5.29
N ASN A 20 -37.94 26.12 -4.80
CA ASN A 20 -39.11 25.69 -5.57
C ASN A 20 -39.88 26.89 -6.14
N ASN A 21 -40.16 27.89 -5.30
CA ASN A 21 -40.88 29.11 -5.71
C ASN A 21 -40.21 29.83 -6.88
N ILE A 22 -38.89 29.72 -6.99
CA ILE A 22 -38.10 30.35 -8.05
C ILE A 22 -38.08 29.45 -9.29
N VAL A 23 -37.94 28.13 -9.10
CA VAL A 23 -37.99 27.12 -10.18
C VAL A 23 -39.33 27.14 -10.94
N VAL A 24 -40.45 27.25 -10.24
CA VAL A 24 -41.80 27.24 -10.85
C VAL A 24 -42.23 28.59 -11.43
N LYS A 25 -41.49 29.67 -11.14
CA LYS A 25 -41.83 31.03 -11.58
C LYS A 25 -41.45 31.22 -13.05
N GLU A 26 -42.41 31.67 -13.86
CA GLU A 26 -42.26 31.80 -15.32
C GLU A 26 -41.15 32.78 -15.76
N LYS A 27 -40.90 33.83 -14.96
CA LYS A 27 -39.89 34.86 -15.26
C LYS A 27 -39.11 35.23 -14.01
N ASN A 28 -37.80 34.97 -14.03
CA ASN A 28 -36.87 35.36 -12.98
C ASN A 28 -35.82 36.33 -13.49
N SER A 29 -35.37 37.24 -12.62
CA SER A 29 -34.24 38.10 -12.95
C SER A 29 -32.93 37.29 -12.96
N LYS A 30 -31.93 37.73 -13.73
CA LYS A 30 -30.63 37.05 -13.79
C LYS A 30 -29.99 36.96 -12.40
N SER A 31 -30.01 38.06 -11.63
CA SER A 31 -29.44 38.12 -10.28
C SER A 31 -30.16 37.20 -9.29
N GLU A 32 -31.49 37.05 -9.42
CA GLU A 32 -32.28 36.09 -8.62
C GLU A 32 -31.85 34.65 -8.95
N LEU A 33 -31.72 34.29 -10.23
CA LEU A 33 -31.25 32.96 -10.65
C LEU A 33 -29.81 32.67 -10.21
N GLU A 34 -28.89 33.64 -10.31
CA GLU A 34 -27.50 33.48 -9.85
C GLU A 34 -27.44 33.23 -8.34
N ARG A 35 -28.21 34.00 -7.55
CA ARG A 35 -28.29 33.83 -6.09
C ARG A 35 -28.87 32.46 -5.73
N SER A 36 -29.96 32.06 -6.38
CA SER A 36 -30.62 30.77 -6.11
C SER A 36 -29.77 29.58 -6.52
N LEU A 37 -29.04 29.68 -7.65
CA LEU A 37 -28.13 28.62 -8.07
C LEU A 37 -26.98 28.46 -7.07
N LYS A 38 -26.44 29.57 -6.57
CA LYS A 38 -25.42 29.54 -5.52
C LYS A 38 -25.97 28.93 -4.23
N GLN A 39 -27.18 29.31 -3.82
CA GLN A 39 -27.83 28.73 -2.65
C GLN A 39 -28.06 27.22 -2.80
N ALA A 40 -28.53 26.76 -3.98
CA ALA A 40 -28.72 25.34 -4.26
C ALA A 40 -27.38 24.58 -4.26
N GLN A 41 -26.32 25.17 -4.82
CA GLN A 41 -24.97 24.63 -4.79
C GLN A 41 -24.44 24.49 -3.36
N ASP A 42 -24.55 25.55 -2.56
CA ASP A 42 -24.08 25.57 -1.16
C ASP A 42 -24.85 24.55 -0.31
N LEU A 43 -26.16 24.42 -0.52
CA LEU A 43 -27.00 23.43 0.19
C LEU A 43 -26.57 21.99 -0.09
N LEU A 44 -26.21 21.68 -1.35
CA LEU A 44 -25.85 20.32 -1.77
C LEU A 44 -24.40 19.94 -1.43
N PHE A 45 -23.44 20.86 -1.58
CA PHE A 45 -22.01 20.54 -1.56
C PHE A 45 -21.23 21.10 -0.36
N SER A 46 -21.79 21.99 0.45
CA SER A 46 -21.09 22.50 1.63
C SER A 46 -21.00 21.44 2.73
N SER A 47 -19.80 21.26 3.30
CA SER A 47 -19.57 20.41 4.48
C SER A 47 -20.29 20.91 5.73
N TYR A 48 -20.74 22.17 5.72
CA TYR A 48 -21.52 22.79 6.79
C TYR A 48 -22.98 23.00 6.40
N SER A 49 -23.45 22.42 5.29
CA SER A 49 -24.86 22.54 4.90
C SER A 49 -25.77 21.78 5.86
N ASN A 50 -27.00 22.29 6.01
CA ASN A 50 -28.05 21.62 6.78
C ASN A 50 -28.32 20.21 6.26
N LEU A 51 -28.18 19.99 4.94
CA LEU A 51 -28.38 18.69 4.30
C LEU A 51 -27.28 17.69 4.69
N SER A 52 -26.01 18.11 4.70
CA SER A 52 -24.88 17.29 5.17
C SER A 52 -25.00 16.95 6.66
N VAL A 53 -25.34 17.95 7.48
CA VAL A 53 -25.58 17.76 8.93
C VAL A 53 -26.74 16.80 9.17
N PHE A 54 -27.83 16.95 8.41
CA PHE A 54 -28.98 16.06 8.48
C PHE A 54 -28.60 14.63 8.10
N ALA A 55 -27.94 14.43 6.95
CA ALA A 55 -27.49 13.12 6.49
C ALA A 55 -26.57 12.43 7.51
N GLU A 56 -25.55 13.13 8.02
CA GLU A 56 -24.64 12.58 9.05
C GLU A 56 -25.34 12.34 10.39
N SER A 57 -26.30 13.18 10.75
CA SER A 57 -27.10 12.98 11.96
C SER A 57 -28.02 11.76 11.85
N VAL A 58 -28.67 11.58 10.70
CA VAL A 58 -29.45 10.40 10.37
C VAL A 58 -28.55 9.17 10.44
N LYS A 59 -27.42 9.13 9.71
CA LYS A 59 -26.44 8.03 9.75
C LYS A 59 -25.92 7.72 11.14
N SER A 60 -25.56 8.74 11.92
CA SER A 60 -25.00 8.57 13.27
C SER A 60 -26.04 8.08 14.27
N TYR A 61 -27.28 8.53 14.11
CA TYR A 61 -28.40 8.10 14.93
C TYR A 61 -28.81 6.67 14.57
N ILE A 62 -28.90 6.36 13.28
CA ILE A 62 -29.41 5.11 12.71
C ILE A 62 -28.35 4.00 12.69
N SER A 63 -27.07 4.34 12.73
CA SER A 63 -25.95 3.41 12.65
C SER A 63 -25.87 2.61 11.35
N VAL A 64 -26.01 3.27 10.19
CA VAL A 64 -25.37 2.80 8.95
C VAL A 64 -23.95 3.38 8.90
N GLY A 65 -23.08 2.87 9.76
CA GLY A 65 -21.68 3.26 9.80
C GLY A 65 -20.82 2.01 9.87
N TYR A 66 -19.93 1.84 8.90
CA TYR A 66 -18.95 0.76 8.90
C TYR A 66 -18.25 0.65 10.26
N LYS A 67 -18.23 -0.55 10.84
CA LYS A 67 -17.31 -0.87 11.92
C LYS A 67 -15.92 -1.05 11.31
N ILE A 68 -15.14 0.03 11.21
CA ILE A 68 -13.68 -0.11 11.17
C ILE A 68 -13.13 0.48 12.46
N THR A 69 -13.07 -0.35 13.50
CA THR A 69 -12.29 -0.03 14.70
C THR A 69 -11.57 -1.29 15.18
N PRO A 70 -10.22 -1.33 15.15
CA PRO A 70 -9.42 -2.47 15.59
C PRO A 70 -9.27 -2.56 17.13
N PHE A 71 -10.10 -1.87 17.90
CA PHE A 71 -10.06 -1.87 19.36
C PHE A 71 -11.45 -1.77 19.97
N ASP A 72 -11.64 -2.45 21.09
CA ASP A 72 -12.88 -2.48 21.88
C ASP A 72 -13.35 -1.07 22.24
N LYS A 73 -14.41 -0.63 21.55
CA LYS A 73 -15.27 0.46 22.04
C LYS A 73 -16.72 0.05 21.94
N LYS A 74 -17.43 0.41 23.00
CA LYS A 74 -18.83 0.20 23.37
C LYS A 74 -19.78 0.01 22.18
N GLU A 75 -20.62 -1.03 22.28
CA GLU A 75 -21.79 -1.23 21.43
C GLU A 75 -22.58 0.07 21.29
N LYS A 76 -22.88 0.46 20.04
CA LYS A 76 -23.83 1.54 19.78
C LYS A 76 -25.24 1.02 20.05
N LYS A 77 -26.07 1.86 20.67
CA LYS A 77 -27.45 1.53 21.04
C LYS A 77 -28.27 1.20 19.79
N GLN A 78 -28.83 -0.01 19.70
CA GLN A 78 -29.81 -0.40 18.69
C GLN A 78 -31.09 0.45 18.83
N ILE A 79 -31.67 0.88 17.71
CA ILE A 79 -32.97 1.56 17.65
C ILE A 79 -34.06 0.51 17.44
N SER A 80 -35.12 0.58 18.23
CA SER A 80 -36.30 -0.29 18.06
C SER A 80 -37.17 0.13 16.86
N LYS A 81 -37.99 -0.79 16.30
CA LYS A 81 -39.01 -0.47 15.27
C LYS A 81 -39.88 0.73 15.67
N ILE A 82 -40.25 0.80 16.94
CA ILE A 82 -41.12 1.84 17.50
C ILE A 82 -40.41 3.20 17.47
N GLU A 83 -39.17 3.27 17.93
CA GLU A 83 -38.37 4.50 17.88
C GLU A 83 -38.12 4.97 16.44
N ALA A 84 -37.83 4.05 15.50
CA ALA A 84 -37.68 4.38 14.09
C ALA A 84 -38.98 4.93 13.48
N LYS A 85 -40.12 4.30 13.78
CA LYS A 85 -41.45 4.75 13.33
C LYS A 85 -41.79 6.14 13.84
N ILE A 86 -41.47 6.44 15.11
CA ILE A 86 -41.69 7.76 15.71
C ILE A 86 -40.88 8.83 14.94
N ILE A 87 -39.62 8.52 14.61
CA ILE A 87 -38.75 9.46 13.87
C ILE A 87 -39.27 9.67 12.45
N TYR A 88 -39.60 8.60 11.74
CA TYR A 88 -40.15 8.68 10.39
C TYR A 88 -41.42 9.53 10.35
N ASN A 89 -42.37 9.26 11.25
CA ASN A 89 -43.61 10.02 11.33
C ASN A 89 -43.37 11.50 11.68
N LYS A 90 -42.38 11.81 12.54
CA LYS A 90 -42.01 13.19 12.86
C LYS A 90 -41.42 13.90 11.64
N LEU A 91 -40.55 13.24 10.86
CA LEU A 91 -40.01 13.79 9.60
C LEU A 91 -41.11 14.02 8.57
N LEU A 92 -42.01 13.05 8.37
CA LEU A 92 -43.18 13.21 7.50
C LEU A 92 -44.07 14.38 7.91
N SER A 93 -44.32 14.53 9.22
CA SER A 93 -45.10 15.66 9.74
C SER A 93 -44.43 17.00 9.44
N ILE A 94 -43.09 17.08 9.52
CA ILE A 94 -42.32 18.29 9.19
C ILE A 94 -42.40 18.60 7.69
N ILE A 95 -42.30 17.58 6.83
CA ILE A 95 -42.47 17.74 5.37
C ILE A 95 -43.84 18.32 5.05
N ASN A 96 -44.89 17.70 5.60
CA ASN A 96 -46.26 18.13 5.38
C ASN A 96 -46.56 19.54 5.92
N SER A 97 -45.82 20.01 6.93
CA SER A 97 -46.00 21.36 7.47
C SER A 97 -45.18 22.43 6.75
N GLU A 98 -43.98 22.11 6.27
CA GLU A 98 -43.05 23.10 5.72
C GLU A 98 -43.14 23.19 4.18
N LEU A 99 -43.45 22.11 3.47
CA LEU A 99 -43.50 22.05 2.01
C LEU A 99 -44.92 21.89 1.47
N ASP A 100 -45.14 22.45 0.27
CA ASP A 100 -46.38 22.23 -0.46
C ASP A 100 -46.47 20.78 -0.94
N LYS A 101 -47.70 20.30 -1.17
CA LYS A 101 -47.94 18.93 -1.64
C LYS A 101 -47.16 18.66 -2.93
N ASP A 102 -46.66 17.44 -3.06
CA ASP A 102 -46.00 16.89 -4.24
C ASP A 102 -44.56 17.37 -4.54
N ILE A 103 -43.97 18.27 -3.73
CA ILE A 103 -42.55 18.66 -3.90
C ILE A 103 -41.60 17.53 -3.48
N ILE A 104 -41.85 16.94 -2.30
CA ILE A 104 -41.14 15.76 -1.81
C ILE A 104 -42.19 14.69 -1.56
N VAL A 105 -42.26 13.71 -2.46
CA VAL A 105 -43.12 12.53 -2.29
C VAL A 105 -42.22 11.36 -1.93
N PRO A 106 -42.27 10.85 -0.69
CA PRO A 106 -41.65 9.58 -0.36
C PRO A 106 -42.22 8.51 -1.30
N THR A 107 -41.38 7.95 -2.18
CA THR A 107 -41.81 7.02 -3.22
C THR A 107 -41.95 5.62 -2.65
N GLU A 108 -43.18 5.13 -2.48
CA GLU A 108 -43.45 3.71 -2.18
C GLU A 108 -42.95 2.76 -3.29
N SER A 109 -42.74 3.24 -4.53
CA SER A 109 -42.41 2.37 -5.68
C SER A 109 -40.97 1.83 -5.72
N LEU A 110 -40.01 2.47 -5.03
CA LEU A 110 -38.62 1.98 -4.90
C LEU A 110 -38.52 0.69 -4.06
N ILE A 111 -39.60 0.34 -3.34
CA ILE A 111 -39.74 -0.89 -2.54
C ILE A 111 -39.58 -2.14 -3.42
N LEU A 112 -39.94 -2.09 -4.70
CA LEU A 112 -39.87 -3.26 -5.61
C LEU A 112 -38.57 -3.36 -6.40
N GLN A 113 -37.99 -2.25 -6.87
CA GLN A 113 -36.71 -2.29 -7.61
C GLN A 113 -35.53 -2.66 -6.69
N SER A 114 -35.56 -2.25 -5.43
CA SER A 114 -34.52 -2.60 -4.44
C SER A 114 -34.55 -4.07 -3.99
N GLN A 115 -35.68 -4.76 -4.14
CA GLN A 115 -35.78 -6.20 -3.90
C GLN A 115 -35.00 -7.02 -4.95
N VAL A 116 -34.94 -6.56 -6.19
CA VAL A 116 -34.21 -7.25 -7.28
C VAL A 116 -32.69 -7.12 -7.10
N SER A 117 -32.21 -6.01 -6.52
CA SER A 117 -30.78 -5.79 -6.24
C SER A 117 -30.26 -6.54 -5.01
N SER A 118 -31.14 -7.21 -4.25
CA SER A 118 -30.79 -7.87 -2.98
C SER A 118 -29.92 -9.13 -3.10
N LEU A 119 -29.54 -9.55 -4.32
CA LEU A 119 -28.50 -10.57 -4.54
C LEU A 119 -27.07 -10.02 -4.42
N GLY A 120 -26.90 -8.70 -4.40
CA GLY A 120 -25.64 -8.05 -4.07
C GLY A 120 -25.90 -7.01 -2.99
N LEU A 121 -25.24 -7.16 -1.84
CA LEU A 121 -25.28 -6.23 -0.71
C LEU A 121 -24.71 -4.83 -1.04
N ALA A 122 -25.30 -4.13 -2.00
CA ALA A 122 -25.05 -2.73 -2.29
C ALA A 122 -26.10 -1.92 -1.53
N PHE A 123 -25.73 -1.41 -0.36
CA PHE A 123 -26.55 -0.40 0.28
C PHE A 123 -26.49 0.88 -0.56
N ILE A 124 -27.62 1.37 -1.05
CA ILE A 124 -27.70 2.64 -1.80
C ILE A 124 -27.50 3.76 -0.78
N SER A 125 -26.27 4.24 -0.62
CA SER A 125 -26.07 5.51 0.10
C SER A 125 -26.61 6.64 -0.78
N ALA A 126 -27.45 7.51 -0.21
CA ALA A 126 -27.82 8.77 -0.87
C ALA A 126 -26.54 9.45 -1.37
N SER A 127 -26.45 9.64 -2.68
CA SER A 127 -25.24 10.13 -3.34
C SER A 127 -25.62 11.13 -4.42
N ILE A 128 -24.73 12.11 -4.61
CA ILE A 128 -24.92 13.11 -5.66
C ILE A 128 -24.41 12.52 -6.97
N ASP A 129 -25.18 12.65 -8.05
CA ASP A 129 -24.81 12.20 -9.40
C ASP A 129 -23.39 12.64 -9.78
N GLU A 130 -22.55 11.70 -10.27
CA GLU A 130 -21.14 11.96 -10.58
C GLU A 130 -20.96 13.03 -11.66
N ASN A 131 -21.88 13.12 -12.63
CA ASN A 131 -21.81 14.17 -13.64
C ASN A 131 -22.10 15.53 -13.03
N LEU A 132 -23.05 15.62 -12.09
CA LEU A 132 -23.31 16.84 -11.35
C LEU A 132 -22.12 17.24 -10.46
N GLN A 133 -21.44 16.28 -9.82
CA GLN A 133 -20.21 16.54 -9.06
C GLN A 133 -19.10 17.13 -9.94
N LYS A 134 -18.86 16.55 -11.12
CA LYS A 134 -17.88 17.06 -12.09
C LYS A 134 -18.26 18.46 -12.57
N ASN A 135 -19.52 18.64 -12.98
CA ASN A 135 -20.03 19.93 -13.44
C ASN A 135 -19.91 21.02 -12.37
N ASN A 136 -20.01 20.67 -11.09
CA ASN A 136 -19.87 21.62 -9.98
C ASN A 136 -18.47 22.23 -9.88
N GLY A 137 -17.42 21.44 -10.13
CA GLY A 137 -16.02 21.92 -10.09
C GLY A 137 -15.73 22.97 -11.16
N ASP A 138 -16.37 22.85 -12.32
CA ASP A 138 -16.18 23.75 -13.46
C ASP A 138 -17.23 24.87 -13.53
N LEU A 139 -18.19 24.92 -12.60
CA LEU A 139 -19.33 25.83 -12.66
C LEU A 139 -18.92 27.28 -12.38
N ASN A 140 -19.02 28.14 -13.40
CA ASN A 140 -18.86 29.58 -13.26
C ASN A 140 -20.21 30.31 -13.43
N ILE A 141 -20.93 30.49 -12.31
CA ILE A 141 -22.30 31.02 -12.28
C ILE A 141 -22.43 32.39 -12.97
N SER A 142 -21.46 33.30 -12.77
CA SER A 142 -21.56 34.67 -13.30
C SER A 142 -21.47 34.75 -14.84
N LYS A 143 -20.86 33.74 -15.47
CA LYS A 143 -20.70 33.65 -16.93
C LYS A 143 -21.92 33.07 -17.64
N LEU A 144 -22.86 32.47 -16.91
CA LEU A 144 -24.03 31.82 -17.49
C LEU A 144 -25.09 32.84 -17.94
N LYS A 145 -25.77 32.53 -19.04
CA LYS A 145 -26.96 33.26 -19.50
C LYS A 145 -28.19 32.85 -18.68
N SER A 146 -29.24 33.67 -18.65
CA SER A 146 -30.45 33.40 -17.86
C SER A 146 -31.09 32.03 -18.13
N GLN A 147 -31.10 31.58 -19.40
CA GLN A 147 -31.63 30.26 -19.76
C GLN A 147 -30.78 29.11 -19.20
N GLU A 148 -29.46 29.27 -19.22
CA GLU A 148 -28.50 28.29 -18.69
C GLU A 148 -28.55 28.25 -17.17
N LEU A 149 -28.70 29.41 -16.52
CA LEU A 149 -28.91 29.53 -15.08
C LEU A 149 -30.16 28.80 -14.64
N SER A 150 -31.30 29.03 -15.31
CA SER A 150 -32.56 28.35 -15.00
C SER A 150 -32.45 26.82 -15.21
N THR A 151 -31.85 26.40 -16.32
CA THR A 151 -31.65 24.96 -16.61
C THR A 151 -30.75 24.30 -15.56
N THR A 152 -29.69 24.97 -15.15
CA THR A 152 -28.75 24.45 -14.14
C THR A 152 -29.37 24.44 -12.75
N LEU A 153 -30.10 25.50 -12.39
CA LEU A 153 -30.86 25.55 -11.14
C LEU A 153 -31.85 24.39 -11.03
N ASN A 154 -32.58 24.08 -12.10
CA ASN A 154 -33.51 22.95 -12.12
C ASN A 154 -32.79 21.60 -11.90
N LYS A 155 -31.58 21.43 -12.47
CA LYS A 155 -30.78 20.22 -12.23
C LYS A 155 -30.35 20.09 -10.77
N TYR A 156 -29.85 21.17 -10.18
CA TYR A 156 -29.45 21.18 -8.76
C TYR A 156 -30.65 20.97 -7.84
N PHE A 157 -31.78 21.62 -8.14
CA PHE A 157 -33.02 21.45 -7.39
C PHE A 157 -33.51 20.00 -7.44
N ALA A 158 -33.55 19.37 -8.62
CA ALA A 158 -33.90 17.96 -8.76
C ALA A 158 -32.97 17.03 -7.96
N ALA A 159 -31.66 17.32 -7.94
CA ALA A 159 -30.69 16.56 -7.16
C ALA A 159 -30.89 16.72 -5.64
N ILE A 160 -31.23 17.93 -5.16
CA ILE A 160 -31.57 18.17 -3.75
C ILE A 160 -32.81 17.35 -3.36
N ILE A 161 -33.86 17.39 -4.18
CA ILE A 161 -35.10 16.64 -3.93
C ILE A 161 -34.81 15.13 -3.88
N SER A 162 -34.09 14.60 -4.87
CA SER A 162 -33.71 13.18 -4.91
C SER A 162 -32.89 12.78 -3.69
N TYR A 163 -31.93 13.61 -3.28
CA TYR A 163 -31.07 13.31 -2.13
C TYR A 163 -31.86 13.31 -0.81
N ILE A 164 -32.78 14.26 -0.61
CA ILE A 164 -33.67 14.26 0.57
C ILE A 164 -34.59 13.04 0.55
N GLN A 165 -35.15 12.70 -0.61
CA GLN A 165 -35.99 11.50 -0.77
C GLN A 165 -35.21 10.22 -0.46
N ASP A 166 -33.97 10.09 -0.95
CA ASP A 166 -33.11 8.94 -0.67
C ASP A 166 -32.82 8.80 0.82
N ILE A 167 -32.52 9.88 1.54
CA ILE A 167 -32.31 9.83 3.00
C ILE A 167 -33.59 9.35 3.72
N LEU A 168 -34.75 9.88 3.33
CA LEU A 168 -36.03 9.53 3.96
C LEU A 168 -36.46 8.09 3.65
N LEU A 169 -36.30 7.64 2.40
CA LEU A 169 -36.73 6.35 1.89
C LEU A 169 -35.75 5.22 2.19
N TYR A 170 -34.45 5.53 2.24
CA TYR A 170 -33.43 4.52 2.41
C TYR A 170 -33.02 4.43 3.87
N ASP A 171 -32.47 5.51 4.43
CA ASP A 171 -31.83 5.45 5.74
C ASP A 171 -32.85 5.32 6.87
N VAL A 172 -34.02 5.97 6.79
CA VAL A 172 -35.02 5.96 7.87
C VAL A 172 -36.03 4.82 7.72
N PHE A 173 -36.53 4.58 6.51
CA PHE A 173 -37.58 3.58 6.26
C PHE A 173 -37.06 2.12 6.30
N LEU A 174 -35.83 1.82 5.86
CA LEU A 174 -35.30 0.44 5.97
C LEU A 174 -35.24 -0.07 7.41
N ILE A 175 -35.03 0.82 8.39
CA ILE A 175 -35.04 0.48 9.82
C ILE A 175 -36.45 0.08 10.29
N PHE A 176 -37.48 0.72 9.73
CA PHE A 176 -38.87 0.43 10.09
C PHE A 176 -39.26 -0.99 9.66
N GLU A 177 -38.96 -1.37 8.43
CA GLU A 177 -39.22 -2.71 7.89
C GLU A 177 -38.27 -3.76 8.51
N LYS A 178 -37.00 -3.41 8.71
CA LYS A 178 -35.95 -4.31 9.23
C LYS A 178 -35.16 -3.63 10.37
N PRO A 179 -35.68 -3.63 11.61
CA PRO A 179 -35.05 -2.99 12.78
C PRO A 179 -33.75 -3.67 13.20
N GLU A 180 -33.58 -4.93 12.81
CA GLU A 180 -32.39 -5.73 13.06
C GLU A 180 -31.27 -5.41 12.06
N ILE A 181 -31.42 -4.39 11.19
CA ILE A 181 -30.28 -3.78 10.50
C ILE A 181 -29.51 -2.92 11.51
N THR A 182 -29.07 -3.53 12.60
CA THR A 182 -27.68 -3.35 13.00
C THR A 182 -26.94 -4.37 12.18
N TYR A 183 -26.23 -3.93 11.14
CA TYR A 183 -25.10 -4.73 10.71
C TYR A 183 -24.12 -4.76 11.89
N LEU A 184 -24.29 -5.73 12.78
CA LEU A 184 -23.15 -6.54 13.13
C LEU A 184 -22.75 -7.20 11.79
N GLN A 185 -21.86 -6.55 11.04
CA GLN A 185 -20.70 -7.34 10.65
C GLN A 185 -20.02 -7.73 11.98
N GLU A 186 -20.58 -8.71 12.68
CA GLU A 186 -19.76 -9.89 12.81
C GLU A 186 -19.51 -10.28 11.36
N ILE A 187 -18.33 -9.95 10.88
CA ILE A 187 -17.74 -10.92 9.99
C ILE A 187 -17.56 -12.14 10.90
N VAL A 188 -18.62 -12.93 11.04
CA VAL A 188 -18.43 -14.34 11.33
C VAL A 188 -17.74 -14.79 10.06
N PHE A 189 -16.41 -14.78 10.14
CA PHE A 189 -15.57 -15.47 9.21
C PHE A 189 -15.94 -16.94 9.33
N THR A 190 -17.05 -17.36 8.70
CA THR A 190 -17.44 -18.77 8.58
C THR A 190 -16.52 -19.46 7.58
N THR A 191 -15.94 -18.69 6.64
CA THR A 191 -14.74 -19.07 5.92
C THR A 191 -13.55 -18.93 6.85
N ASP A 192 -12.77 -20.00 6.95
CA ASP A 192 -11.42 -19.91 7.49
C ASP A 192 -10.59 -19.05 6.53
N TYR A 193 -10.56 -17.73 6.74
CA TYR A 193 -9.86 -16.77 5.87
C TYR A 193 -8.37 -17.10 5.75
N LYS A 194 -7.83 -17.71 6.80
CA LYS A 194 -6.47 -18.22 6.79
C LYS A 194 -6.37 -19.37 5.80
N LYS A 195 -7.29 -20.34 5.83
CA LYS A 195 -7.36 -21.42 4.83
C LYS A 195 -7.62 -20.90 3.41
N GLU A 196 -8.56 -19.99 3.19
CA GLU A 196 -8.82 -19.43 1.85
C GLU A 196 -7.59 -18.67 1.31
N TYR A 197 -6.90 -17.93 2.18
CA TYR A 197 -5.71 -17.19 1.80
C TYR A 197 -4.51 -18.13 1.56
N ILE A 198 -4.37 -19.22 2.34
CA ILE A 198 -3.43 -20.31 2.07
C ILE A 198 -3.77 -20.99 0.74
N ASP A 199 -5.03 -21.31 0.47
CA ASP A 199 -5.47 -21.93 -0.79
C ASP A 199 -5.15 -21.02 -2.00
N LYS A 200 -5.30 -19.70 -1.85
CA LYS A 200 -4.85 -18.75 -2.88
C LYS A 200 -3.34 -18.72 -3.06
N TRP A 201 -2.56 -18.90 -1.99
CA TRP A 201 -1.11 -19.09 -2.09
C TRP A 201 -0.78 -20.36 -2.84
N LEU A 202 -1.38 -21.50 -2.47
CA LEU A 202 -1.21 -22.79 -3.14
C LEU A 202 -1.50 -22.70 -4.64
N ASN A 203 -2.53 -21.95 -5.00
CA ASN A 203 -2.96 -21.77 -6.40
C ASN A 203 -2.27 -20.61 -7.12
N CYS A 204 -1.37 -19.87 -6.47
CA CYS A 204 -0.74 -18.67 -7.03
C CYS A 204 -1.74 -17.61 -7.55
N THR A 205 -2.89 -17.48 -6.89
CA THR A 205 -3.96 -16.53 -7.25
C THR A 205 -4.04 -15.32 -6.32
N VAL A 206 -3.18 -15.27 -5.29
CA VAL A 206 -3.09 -14.09 -4.41
C VAL A 206 -2.84 -12.84 -5.24
N THR A 207 -3.64 -11.80 -4.99
CA THR A 207 -3.53 -10.51 -5.64
C THR A 207 -2.76 -9.51 -4.78
N PHE A 208 -2.27 -8.45 -5.43
CA PHE A 208 -1.67 -7.30 -4.77
C PHE A 208 -2.54 -6.70 -3.65
N ASN A 209 -3.86 -6.61 -3.88
CA ASN A 209 -4.80 -6.06 -2.91
C ASN A 209 -4.98 -6.97 -1.69
N GLU A 210 -4.92 -8.28 -1.87
CA GLU A 210 -4.99 -9.25 -0.78
C GLU A 210 -3.71 -9.24 0.06
N LEU A 211 -2.55 -9.06 -0.55
CA LEU A 211 -1.29 -8.86 0.15
C LEU A 211 -1.31 -7.54 0.97
N ARG A 212 -1.91 -6.48 0.41
CA ARG A 212 -2.15 -5.20 1.10
C ARG A 212 -3.14 -5.34 2.27
N ARG A 213 -4.11 -6.24 2.21
CA ARG A 213 -5.08 -6.49 3.29
C ARG A 213 -4.48 -7.35 4.40
N ASN A 214 -3.60 -8.28 4.06
CA ASN A 214 -2.96 -9.23 4.99
C ASN A 214 -1.55 -8.82 5.43
N LYS A 215 -1.25 -7.51 5.46
CA LYS A 215 0.08 -6.87 5.70
C LYS A 215 0.91 -7.37 6.90
N ARG A 216 0.36 -8.19 7.78
CA ARG A 216 0.96 -8.59 9.06
C ARG A 216 1.15 -10.09 9.24
N THR A 217 0.67 -10.91 8.32
CA THR A 217 0.63 -12.36 8.48
C THR A 217 1.21 -13.01 7.23
N ASP A 218 2.33 -13.70 7.44
CA ASP A 218 2.87 -14.64 6.48
C ASP A 218 2.42 -16.04 6.92
N HIS A 219 2.06 -16.91 5.98
CA HIS A 219 1.51 -18.24 6.26
C HIS A 219 2.42 -19.38 5.79
N TRP A 220 3.72 -19.09 5.62
CA TRP A 220 4.69 -20.13 5.24
C TRP A 220 4.76 -21.28 6.24
N ALA A 221 4.63 -21.02 7.55
CA ALA A 221 4.60 -22.08 8.55
C ALA A 221 3.50 -23.11 8.23
N GLU A 222 2.31 -22.62 7.91
CA GLU A 222 1.17 -23.45 7.56
C GLU A 222 1.27 -24.06 6.15
N ILE A 223 1.90 -23.38 5.19
CA ILE A 223 2.18 -23.93 3.86
C ILE A 223 3.21 -25.08 3.94
N TYR A 224 4.22 -24.95 4.80
CA TYR A 224 5.23 -26.00 5.02
C TYR A 224 4.65 -27.24 5.70
N GLU A 225 3.65 -27.08 6.57
CA GLU A 225 2.90 -28.20 7.16
C GLU A 225 2.13 -29.04 6.12
N LEU A 226 1.90 -28.52 4.91
CA LEU A 226 1.19 -29.22 3.83
C LEU A 226 2.07 -30.20 3.03
N ASN A 227 3.37 -30.32 3.34
CA ASN A 227 4.32 -31.26 2.69
C ASN A 227 4.30 -31.20 1.14
N LEU A 228 4.20 -30.00 0.58
CA LEU A 228 4.21 -29.79 -0.87
C LEU A 228 5.54 -30.20 -1.50
N ASP A 229 5.51 -30.61 -2.77
CA ASP A 229 6.74 -30.86 -3.51
C ASP A 229 7.51 -29.56 -3.81
N PHE A 230 8.79 -29.73 -4.18
CA PHE A 230 9.68 -28.61 -4.46
C PHE A 230 9.19 -27.71 -5.60
N GLU A 231 8.51 -28.28 -6.61
CA GLU A 231 8.02 -27.53 -7.76
C GLU A 231 6.86 -26.59 -7.39
N HIS A 232 5.96 -27.05 -6.53
CA HIS A 232 4.87 -26.26 -5.97
C HIS A 232 5.40 -25.15 -5.07
N ILE A 233 6.35 -25.45 -4.19
CA ILE A 233 6.98 -24.43 -3.33
C ILE A 233 7.65 -23.34 -4.19
N ASP A 234 8.41 -23.71 -5.21
CA ASP A 234 9.07 -22.76 -6.13
C ASP A 234 8.07 -21.87 -6.89
N LYS A 235 6.91 -22.41 -7.29
CA LYS A 235 5.83 -21.61 -7.92
C LYS A 235 5.27 -20.56 -6.97
N ILE A 236 4.97 -20.95 -5.73
CA ILE A 236 4.46 -20.05 -4.69
C ILE A 236 5.50 -18.96 -4.40
N GLU A 237 6.78 -19.34 -4.30
CA GLU A 237 7.86 -18.39 -4.07
C GLU A 237 8.01 -17.37 -5.21
N LYS A 238 7.96 -17.84 -6.46
CA LYS A 238 8.00 -16.96 -7.64
C LYS A 238 6.82 -16.00 -7.67
N HIS A 239 5.62 -16.46 -7.33
CA HIS A 239 4.42 -15.61 -7.27
C HIS A 239 4.52 -14.56 -6.17
N GLN A 240 4.96 -14.95 -4.97
CA GLN A 240 5.14 -14.02 -3.86
C GLN A 240 6.21 -12.95 -4.19
N LYS A 241 7.30 -13.35 -4.85
CA LYS A 241 8.34 -12.44 -5.37
C LYS A 241 7.80 -11.45 -6.40
N LYS A 242 6.93 -11.91 -7.32
CA LYS A 242 6.27 -11.05 -8.30
C LYS A 242 5.45 -9.96 -7.61
N LEU A 243 4.56 -10.35 -6.69
CA LEU A 243 3.70 -9.41 -5.95
C LEU A 243 4.51 -8.43 -5.08
N PHE A 244 5.61 -8.88 -4.50
CA PHE A 244 6.53 -8.02 -3.74
C PHE A 244 7.17 -6.95 -4.64
N ASN A 245 7.61 -7.31 -5.85
CA ASN A 245 8.18 -6.35 -6.80
C ASN A 245 7.12 -5.35 -7.27
N GLU A 246 5.91 -5.81 -7.60
CA GLU A 246 4.79 -4.93 -7.96
C GLU A 246 4.49 -3.91 -6.85
N ARG A 247 4.59 -4.34 -5.58
CA ARG A 247 4.44 -3.44 -4.42
C ARG A 247 5.52 -2.39 -4.34
N ILE A 248 6.77 -2.79 -4.50
CA ILE A 248 7.89 -1.85 -4.49
C ILE A 248 7.73 -0.84 -5.63
N GLU A 249 7.43 -1.29 -6.84
CA GLU A 249 7.25 -0.43 -8.01
C GLU A 249 6.12 0.60 -7.82
N SER A 250 4.98 0.18 -7.27
CA SER A 250 3.87 1.09 -7.00
C SER A 250 4.24 2.18 -5.98
N GLU A 251 4.97 1.83 -4.93
CA GLU A 251 5.38 2.79 -3.89
C GLU A 251 6.47 3.73 -4.41
N ILE A 252 7.40 3.21 -5.22
CA ILE A 252 8.45 4.02 -5.88
C ILE A 252 7.83 5.02 -6.84
N ARG A 253 6.89 4.60 -7.70
CA ARG A 253 6.21 5.52 -8.63
C ARG A 253 5.55 6.66 -7.88
N SER A 254 4.84 6.36 -6.79
CA SER A 254 4.23 7.40 -5.95
C SER A 254 5.26 8.35 -5.37
N ALA A 255 6.43 7.86 -4.97
CA ALA A 255 7.52 8.70 -4.44
C ALA A 255 8.24 9.51 -5.52
N LEU A 256 8.27 9.02 -6.76
CA LEU A 256 8.93 9.69 -7.90
C LEU A 256 8.04 10.70 -8.62
N ASN A 257 6.71 10.60 -8.52
CA ASN A 257 5.78 11.53 -9.18
C ASN A 257 6.13 13.00 -8.93
N ASP A 258 6.58 13.35 -7.73
CA ASP A 258 6.96 14.73 -7.38
C ASP A 258 8.15 15.27 -8.19
N PHE A 259 8.99 14.38 -8.75
CA PHE A 259 10.13 14.77 -9.60
C PHE A 259 9.74 14.92 -11.07
N ASP A 260 8.62 14.36 -11.51
CA ASP A 260 8.20 14.40 -12.91
C ASP A 260 7.68 15.77 -13.34
N GLU A 261 7.32 16.62 -12.38
CA GLU A 261 6.85 18.00 -12.61
C GLU A 261 8.01 19.03 -12.63
N LEU A 262 9.25 18.61 -12.39
CA LEU A 262 10.43 19.49 -12.31
C LEU A 262 11.15 19.61 -13.66
N GLU A 263 11.72 20.79 -13.94
CA GLU A 263 12.64 21.02 -15.07
C GLU A 263 13.91 20.14 -14.93
N ASP A 264 14.50 19.70 -16.06
CA ASP A 264 15.52 18.64 -16.10
C ASP A 264 16.77 18.93 -15.23
N ASP A 265 17.21 20.18 -15.15
CA ASP A 265 18.34 20.63 -14.34
C ASP A 265 18.02 20.61 -12.84
N VAL A 266 16.85 21.12 -12.46
CA VAL A 266 16.32 21.09 -11.08
C VAL A 266 16.04 19.64 -10.64
N LYS A 267 15.46 18.84 -11.53
CA LYS A 267 15.19 17.41 -11.34
C LYS A 267 16.50 16.66 -11.07
N LYS A 268 17.54 16.90 -11.86
CA LYS A 268 18.86 16.27 -11.68
C LYS A 268 19.50 16.63 -10.34
N GLU A 269 19.44 17.88 -9.92
CA GLU A 269 19.96 18.29 -8.61
C GLU A 269 19.17 17.63 -7.46
N ALA A 270 17.84 17.60 -7.57
CA ALA A 270 16.97 16.99 -6.58
C ALA A 270 17.18 15.47 -6.46
N LEU A 271 17.29 14.76 -7.60
CA LEU A 271 17.58 13.32 -7.64
C LEU A 271 18.93 12.99 -7.00
N ASN A 272 19.98 13.77 -7.30
CA ASN A 272 21.31 13.56 -6.70
C ASN A 272 21.32 13.77 -5.18
N LYS A 273 20.58 14.77 -4.68
CA LYS A 273 20.41 14.97 -3.23
C LYS A 273 19.73 13.77 -2.58
N GLU A 274 18.70 13.21 -3.21
CA GLU A 274 17.97 12.06 -2.69
C GLU A 274 18.81 10.76 -2.72
N ILE A 275 19.55 10.54 -3.80
CA ILE A 275 20.52 9.44 -3.93
C ILE A 275 21.54 9.49 -2.79
N ASN A 276 22.17 10.65 -2.57
CA ASN A 276 23.16 10.82 -1.50
C ASN A 276 22.54 10.58 -0.12
N LEU A 277 21.31 11.06 0.11
CA LEU A 277 20.62 10.89 1.39
C LEU A 277 20.37 9.41 1.72
N ILE A 278 19.97 8.61 0.73
CA ILE A 278 19.75 7.17 0.89
C ILE A 278 21.09 6.43 1.05
N GLN A 279 22.12 6.83 0.31
CA GLN A 279 23.46 6.23 0.44
C GLN A 279 24.08 6.52 1.80
N ASP A 280 23.96 7.74 2.32
CA ASP A 280 24.39 8.09 3.67
C ASP A 280 23.69 7.24 4.72
N PHE A 281 22.39 7.00 4.55
CA PHE A 281 21.62 6.11 5.43
C PHE A 281 22.15 4.67 5.40
N PHE A 282 22.45 4.12 4.21
CA PHE A 282 23.06 2.79 4.07
C PHE A 282 24.50 2.73 4.59
N ASN A 283 25.21 3.86 4.61
CA ASN A 283 26.51 4.03 5.26
C ASN A 283 26.40 4.30 6.77
N SER A 284 25.32 3.82 7.39
CA SER A 284 25.04 3.91 8.83
C SER A 284 24.78 5.32 9.39
N ASN A 285 24.53 6.33 8.55
CA ASN A 285 24.13 7.66 9.02
C ASN A 285 22.64 7.67 9.43
N THR A 286 22.38 7.40 10.70
CA THR A 286 21.03 7.38 11.30
C THR A 286 20.63 8.70 11.97
N SER A 287 21.22 9.83 11.52
CA SER A 287 20.90 11.15 12.08
C SER A 287 19.39 11.44 12.05
N LYS A 288 18.90 12.21 13.02
CA LYS A 288 17.46 12.55 13.13
C LYS A 288 16.92 13.15 11.83
N THR A 289 17.74 13.94 11.14
CA THR A 289 17.38 14.61 9.88
C THR A 289 17.20 13.61 8.74
N ILE A 290 18.16 12.70 8.52
CA ILE A 290 18.07 11.66 7.49
C ILE A 290 16.87 10.75 7.74
N VAL A 291 16.73 10.26 8.97
CA VAL A 291 15.59 9.39 9.32
C VAL A 291 14.25 10.10 9.13
N LYS A 292 14.13 11.38 9.50
CA LYS A 292 12.90 12.15 9.28
C LYS A 292 12.59 12.28 7.79
N ARG A 293 13.59 12.53 6.95
CA ARG A 293 13.41 12.70 5.51
C ARG A 293 13.01 11.40 4.83
N LEU A 294 13.70 10.29 5.14
CA LEU A 294 13.33 8.96 4.63
C LEU A 294 11.93 8.52 5.07
N LYS A 295 11.50 8.90 6.27
CA LYS A 295 10.14 8.61 6.76
C LYS A 295 9.03 9.30 5.96
N ASN A 296 9.35 10.38 5.24
CA ASN A 296 8.40 11.02 4.34
C ASN A 296 8.20 10.22 3.05
N ILE A 297 9.19 9.41 2.66
CA ILE A 297 9.13 8.55 1.46
C ILE A 297 8.34 7.28 1.78
N ILE A 298 8.67 6.62 2.89
CA ILE A 298 7.98 5.43 3.37
C ILE A 298 7.99 5.39 4.90
N SER A 299 6.90 4.93 5.52
CA SER A 299 6.82 4.82 6.97
C SER A 299 7.65 3.65 7.50
N PHE A 300 8.58 3.92 8.44
CA PHE A 300 9.32 2.89 9.18
C PHE A 300 9.67 3.36 10.59
N SER A 301 9.99 2.41 11.48
CA SER A 301 10.48 2.69 12.84
C SER A 301 11.90 3.25 12.80
N LYS A 302 12.25 4.12 13.75
CA LYS A 302 13.59 4.72 13.79
C LYS A 302 14.64 3.62 14.06
N PRO A 303 15.66 3.45 13.19
CA PRO A 303 16.75 2.51 13.45
C PRO A 303 17.75 3.10 14.44
N LYS A 304 18.32 2.24 15.29
CA LYS A 304 19.47 2.58 16.16
C LYS A 304 20.79 2.42 15.40
N GLU A 305 20.85 1.43 14.53
CA GLU A 305 21.97 1.08 13.66
C GLU A 305 21.41 0.49 12.36
N VAL A 306 22.11 0.69 11.24
CA VAL A 306 21.81 0.00 9.98
C VAL A 306 22.81 -1.13 9.87
N ILE A 307 22.36 -2.36 10.13
CA ILE A 307 23.22 -3.55 10.06
C ILE A 307 22.91 -4.24 8.74
N LEU A 308 23.93 -4.31 7.88
CA LEU A 308 23.88 -5.01 6.60
C LEU A 308 24.05 -6.53 6.87
N GLU A 309 23.05 -7.13 7.52
CA GLU A 309 23.05 -8.57 7.81
C GLU A 309 22.62 -9.33 6.55
N TYR A 310 23.59 -9.94 5.85
CA TYR A 310 23.31 -10.62 4.59
C TYR A 310 22.63 -11.99 4.77
N ASP A 311 22.75 -12.66 5.92
CA ASP A 311 22.24 -14.03 6.11
C ASP A 311 21.69 -14.25 7.54
N ASN A 312 20.49 -13.72 7.79
CA ASN A 312 19.57 -14.33 8.75
C ASN A 312 18.13 -14.17 8.25
N ILE A 313 17.86 -14.74 7.07
CA ILE A 313 16.50 -15.04 6.61
C ILE A 313 16.51 -16.44 5.98
N LEU A 314 16.77 -17.44 6.80
CA LEU A 314 16.30 -18.80 6.53
C LEU A 314 15.57 -19.28 7.77
N ARG A 315 14.36 -18.75 7.95
CA ARG A 315 13.21 -19.54 8.44
C ARG A 315 11.86 -18.86 8.28
N ASP A 316 11.82 -17.54 8.08
CA ASP A 316 10.57 -16.85 7.73
C ASP A 316 10.82 -15.77 6.66
N ARG A 317 10.10 -15.89 5.54
CA ARG A 317 9.81 -14.89 4.48
C ARG A 317 10.84 -14.69 3.36
N LEU A 318 10.31 -14.55 2.16
CA LEU A 318 11.01 -14.51 0.88
C LEU A 318 11.97 -13.35 0.64
N LEU A 319 13.04 -13.70 -0.09
CA LEU A 319 13.65 -13.01 -1.24
C LEU A 319 13.64 -11.46 -1.27
N LEU A 320 14.75 -10.83 -0.85
CA LEU A 320 15.77 -10.22 -1.75
C LEU A 320 16.74 -9.26 -0.99
N SER A 321 18.03 -9.56 -1.11
CA SER A 321 19.24 -8.71 -1.04
C SER A 321 19.59 -7.88 0.23
N ASP A 322 20.85 -8.07 0.60
CA ASP A 322 21.90 -7.21 1.16
C ASP A 322 21.69 -6.41 2.48
N PHE A 323 20.49 -5.98 2.91
CA PHE A 323 20.36 -5.06 4.08
C PHE A 323 19.15 -5.33 5.01
N ASN A 324 19.34 -5.22 6.34
CA ASN A 324 18.29 -5.27 7.37
C ASN A 324 18.21 -3.95 8.16
N ILE A 325 17.02 -3.34 8.25
CA ILE A 325 16.79 -2.13 9.07
C ILE A 325 16.12 -2.53 10.38
N TYR A 326 16.85 -2.58 11.49
CA TYR A 326 16.26 -2.95 12.79
C TYR A 326 15.32 -1.87 13.33
N SER A 327 14.07 -2.26 13.59
CA SER A 327 13.05 -1.41 14.21
C SER A 327 12.91 -1.69 15.70
N ALA A 328 12.91 -0.65 16.53
CA ALA A 328 12.22 -0.70 17.82
C ALA A 328 10.79 -0.13 17.64
N GLY A 329 9.76 -0.96 17.84
CA GLY A 329 8.34 -0.58 17.82
C GLY A 329 7.50 -1.20 16.70
N LYS A 330 6.16 -1.14 16.84
CA LYS A 330 5.18 -1.64 15.85
C LYS A 330 5.26 -0.83 14.55
N SER A 331 6.02 -1.34 13.56
CA SER A 331 6.03 -0.82 12.19
C SER A 331 4.85 -1.36 11.39
N THR A 332 4.35 -0.59 10.43
CA THR A 332 3.40 -1.05 9.40
C THR A 332 4.04 -1.97 8.36
N TYR A 333 5.37 -1.93 8.22
CA TYR A 333 6.15 -2.71 7.24
C TYR A 333 7.31 -3.43 7.92
N SER A 334 7.68 -4.61 7.39
CA SER A 334 8.86 -5.35 7.87
C SER A 334 10.14 -4.58 7.56
N SER A 335 11.18 -4.81 8.36
CA SER A 335 12.55 -4.29 8.16
C SER A 335 13.08 -4.61 6.75
N VAL A 336 12.80 -5.83 6.29
CA VAL A 336 13.16 -6.35 4.96
C VAL A 336 12.48 -5.54 3.85
N PHE A 337 11.16 -5.33 3.95
CA PHE A 337 10.42 -4.56 2.95
C PHE A 337 10.98 -3.14 2.82
N VAL A 338 11.27 -2.48 3.95
CA VAL A 338 11.80 -1.12 3.97
C VAL A 338 13.20 -1.07 3.33
N ALA A 339 14.05 -2.06 3.61
CA ALA A 339 15.37 -2.15 3.02
C ALA A 339 15.32 -2.39 1.49
N SER A 340 14.53 -3.36 1.04
CA SER A 340 14.35 -3.65 -0.38
C SER A 340 13.72 -2.47 -1.12
N PHE A 341 12.79 -1.75 -0.48
CA PHE A 341 12.21 -0.52 -1.01
C PHE A 341 13.30 0.53 -1.27
N PHE A 342 14.12 0.88 -0.26
CA PHE A 342 15.15 1.90 -0.43
C PHE A 342 16.24 1.51 -1.43
N MET A 343 16.58 0.22 -1.55
CA MET A 343 17.49 -0.26 -2.59
C MET A 343 16.92 -0.07 -3.99
N ARG A 344 15.70 -0.55 -4.21
CA ARG A 344 15.02 -0.41 -5.50
C ARG A 344 14.75 1.05 -5.85
N TYR A 345 14.41 1.86 -4.84
CA TYR A 345 14.23 3.30 -5.00
C TYR A 345 15.55 3.96 -5.41
N LEU A 346 16.66 3.63 -4.74
CA LEU A 346 17.99 4.10 -5.12
C LEU A 346 18.38 3.67 -6.55
N ASP A 347 18.09 2.44 -6.96
CA ASP A 347 18.35 1.96 -8.32
C ASP A 347 17.51 2.73 -9.34
N GLN A 348 16.23 2.93 -9.08
CA GLN A 348 15.33 3.71 -9.94
C GLN A 348 15.74 5.18 -10.04
N LEU A 349 16.14 5.82 -8.93
CA LEU A 349 16.69 7.18 -8.95
C LEU A 349 17.93 7.27 -9.84
N LYS A 350 18.86 6.31 -9.71
CA LYS A 350 20.07 6.24 -10.56
C LYS A 350 19.72 6.02 -12.04
N GLU A 351 18.73 5.20 -12.35
CA GLU A 351 18.23 5.00 -13.71
C GLU A 351 17.62 6.27 -14.29
N HIS A 352 16.80 6.99 -13.53
CA HIS A 352 16.22 8.28 -13.93
C HIS A 352 17.31 9.33 -14.17
N THR A 353 18.32 9.42 -13.29
CA THR A 353 19.46 10.33 -13.48
C THR A 353 20.28 9.97 -14.73
N LYS A 354 20.40 8.68 -15.07
CA LYS A 354 21.04 8.23 -16.32
C LYS A 354 20.22 8.61 -17.55
N GLY A 355 18.89 8.47 -17.50
CA GLY A 355 17.99 8.85 -18.59
C GLY A 355 18.06 10.34 -18.97
N LEU A 356 18.36 11.21 -18.01
CA LEU A 356 18.56 12.66 -18.22
C LEU A 356 19.90 13.01 -18.90
N ASN A 357 20.88 12.10 -18.87
CA ASN A 357 22.15 12.26 -19.58
C ASN A 357 22.09 11.46 -20.89
N GLY A 358 21.45 12.00 -21.93
CA GLY A 358 21.24 11.31 -23.21
C GLY A 358 22.49 10.59 -23.74
N GLY A 359 22.38 9.27 -23.94
CA GLY A 359 23.41 8.43 -24.53
C GLY A 359 23.27 6.97 -24.12
N ILE A 360 22.81 6.13 -25.05
CA ILE A 360 22.71 4.68 -24.89
C ILE A 360 24.06 4.10 -24.49
N VAL A 361 24.15 3.48 -23.31
CA VAL A 361 25.06 2.36 -23.06
C VAL A 361 24.16 1.19 -22.68
N PRO A 362 24.14 0.08 -23.43
CA PRO A 362 23.32 -1.06 -23.07
C PRO A 362 23.77 -1.56 -21.69
N VAL A 363 22.82 -1.70 -20.76
CA VAL A 363 23.05 -2.36 -19.48
C VAL A 363 23.41 -3.81 -19.77
N LYS A 364 24.71 -4.11 -19.84
CA LYS A 364 25.19 -5.45 -19.48
C LYS A 364 24.93 -5.59 -17.99
N GLU A 365 24.23 -6.66 -17.59
CA GLU A 365 24.14 -7.09 -16.20
C GLU A 365 25.52 -6.96 -15.55
N LEU A 366 25.64 -6.11 -14.53
CA LEU A 366 26.84 -5.99 -13.72
C LEU A 366 27.01 -7.32 -12.97
N LYS A 367 27.86 -8.19 -13.49
CA LYS A 367 28.47 -9.28 -12.70
C LYS A 367 29.14 -8.60 -11.49
N LYS A 368 28.56 -8.76 -10.29
CA LYS A 368 29.21 -8.33 -9.04
C LYS A 368 30.56 -9.04 -8.94
N ASP A 369 31.65 -8.29 -8.99
CA ASP A 369 33.03 -8.80 -8.97
C ASP A 369 33.56 -9.01 -7.54
N PHE A 370 34.72 -9.66 -7.40
CA PHE A 370 35.33 -9.98 -6.10
C PHE A 370 35.56 -8.74 -5.22
N THR A 371 35.94 -7.63 -5.84
CA THR A 371 36.21 -6.34 -5.17
C THR A 371 34.95 -5.66 -4.66
N THR A 372 33.83 -5.78 -5.38
CA THR A 372 32.54 -5.24 -4.96
C THR A 372 31.85 -6.12 -3.91
N LEU A 373 32.09 -7.44 -3.93
CA LEU A 373 31.55 -8.37 -2.94
C LEU A 373 32.41 -8.51 -1.69
N ILE A 374 33.66 -8.08 -1.70
CA ILE A 374 34.51 -8.10 -0.50
C ILE A 374 35.24 -6.77 -0.47
N PRO A 375 34.59 -5.66 -0.10
CA PRO A 375 35.17 -4.33 -0.28
C PRO A 375 36.37 -4.06 0.65
N GLN A 376 36.54 -4.82 1.73
CA GLN A 376 37.66 -4.65 2.64
C GLN A 376 38.94 -5.25 2.05
N THR A 377 39.90 -4.41 1.68
CA THR A 377 41.20 -4.79 1.12
C THR A 377 41.94 -5.81 1.99
N LYS A 378 42.01 -5.60 3.31
CA LYS A 378 42.62 -6.55 4.26
C LYS A 378 41.98 -7.96 4.21
N LYS A 379 40.66 -8.05 3.98
CA LYS A 379 39.97 -9.34 3.83
C LYS A 379 40.27 -9.99 2.49
N GLN A 380 40.33 -9.19 1.43
CA GLN A 380 40.73 -9.67 0.11
C GLN A 380 42.14 -10.27 0.16
N ASP A 381 43.10 -9.56 0.74
CA ASP A 381 44.48 -10.00 0.87
C ASP A 381 44.58 -11.30 1.67
N TYR A 382 43.84 -11.38 2.79
CA TYR A 382 43.77 -12.60 3.61
C TYR A 382 43.23 -13.80 2.82
N ILE A 383 42.18 -13.61 2.03
CA ILE A 383 41.56 -14.68 1.24
C ILE A 383 42.48 -15.12 0.12
N LEU A 384 43.12 -14.20 -0.60
CA LEU A 384 44.06 -14.52 -1.66
C LEU A 384 45.29 -15.27 -1.11
N GLN A 385 45.81 -14.83 0.04
CA GLN A 385 46.90 -15.55 0.71
C GLN A 385 46.47 -16.95 1.15
N LEU A 386 45.26 -17.10 1.69
CA LEU A 386 44.72 -18.39 2.08
C LEU A 386 44.60 -19.36 0.89
N LEU A 387 44.13 -18.87 -0.26
CA LEU A 387 44.01 -19.68 -1.48
C LEU A 387 45.37 -20.16 -1.99
N GLU A 388 46.39 -19.31 -1.88
CA GLU A 388 47.77 -19.63 -2.26
C GLU A 388 48.39 -20.64 -1.28
N ASP A 389 48.25 -20.42 0.02
CA ASP A 389 48.78 -21.28 1.08
C ASP A 389 48.12 -22.68 1.07
N LEU A 390 46.86 -22.78 0.64
CA LEU A 390 46.16 -24.06 0.43
C LEU A 390 46.43 -24.70 -0.94
N SER A 391 47.33 -24.11 -1.74
CA SER A 391 47.70 -24.55 -3.09
C SER A 391 46.49 -24.65 -4.05
N ILE A 392 45.48 -23.83 -3.82
CA ILE A 392 44.31 -23.70 -4.71
C ILE A 392 44.66 -22.77 -5.87
N THR A 393 45.47 -21.76 -5.59
CA THR A 393 46.07 -20.86 -6.58
C THR A 393 47.59 -20.99 -6.62
N VAL A 394 48.16 -20.62 -7.76
CA VAL A 394 49.59 -20.33 -7.94
C VAL A 394 49.69 -19.00 -8.68
N ASN A 395 50.38 -18.02 -8.11
CA ASN A 395 50.45 -16.64 -8.60
C ASN A 395 49.05 -16.04 -8.84
N GLY A 396 48.12 -16.32 -7.93
CA GLY A 396 46.74 -15.80 -8.00
C GLY A 396 45.84 -16.46 -9.05
N LYS A 397 46.30 -17.50 -9.74
CA LYS A 397 45.51 -18.26 -10.73
C LYS A 397 45.17 -19.65 -10.24
N TYR A 398 43.97 -20.14 -10.54
CA TYR A 398 43.52 -21.47 -10.13
C TYR A 398 44.44 -22.58 -10.67
N ALA A 399 44.96 -23.41 -9.77
CA ALA A 399 46.02 -24.37 -10.07
C ALA A 399 45.57 -25.84 -9.95
N LEU A 400 44.36 -26.10 -9.43
CA LEU A 400 43.86 -27.47 -9.27
C LEU A 400 43.26 -28.03 -10.56
N SER A 401 43.18 -29.36 -10.64
CA SER A 401 42.54 -30.05 -11.77
C SER A 401 41.05 -29.66 -11.89
N PRO A 402 40.45 -29.69 -13.10
CA PRO A 402 39.03 -29.37 -13.31
C PRO A 402 38.04 -30.18 -12.46
N LYS A 403 38.40 -31.39 -12.03
CA LYS A 403 37.58 -32.24 -11.15
C LYS A 403 37.53 -31.75 -9.69
N ARG A 404 38.38 -30.80 -9.31
CA ARG A 404 38.52 -30.27 -7.93
C ARG A 404 37.96 -28.85 -7.78
N LYS A 405 37.10 -28.40 -8.68
CA LYS A 405 36.43 -27.08 -8.58
C LYS A 405 35.62 -26.94 -7.28
N GLY A 406 35.15 -28.06 -6.72
CA GLY A 406 34.51 -28.11 -5.40
C GLY A 406 35.37 -27.58 -4.25
N ALA A 407 36.70 -27.46 -4.42
CA ALA A 407 37.58 -26.84 -3.42
C ALA A 407 37.16 -25.38 -3.11
N ILE A 408 36.74 -24.61 -4.11
CA ILE A 408 36.28 -23.23 -3.94
C ILE A 408 35.04 -23.18 -3.04
N ARG A 409 34.10 -24.10 -3.25
CA ARG A 409 32.92 -24.23 -2.39
C ARG A 409 33.32 -24.48 -0.94
N GLY A 410 34.26 -25.39 -0.69
CA GLY A 410 34.75 -25.70 0.65
C GLY A 410 35.38 -24.50 1.36
N VAL A 411 36.22 -23.75 0.65
CA VAL A 411 36.85 -22.52 1.17
C VAL A 411 35.79 -21.47 1.50
N VAL A 412 34.86 -21.21 0.58
CA VAL A 412 33.80 -20.23 0.77
C VAL A 412 32.91 -20.60 1.97
N GLU A 413 32.52 -21.86 2.11
CA GLU A 413 31.72 -22.33 3.25
C GLU A 413 32.45 -22.10 4.58
N ALA A 414 33.75 -22.38 4.67
CA ALA A 414 34.52 -22.19 5.88
C ALA A 414 34.76 -20.71 6.23
N LEU A 415 35.10 -19.88 5.23
CA LEU A 415 35.25 -18.43 5.38
C LEU A 415 33.95 -17.79 5.85
N ARG A 416 32.81 -18.31 5.38
CA ARG A 416 31.46 -17.86 5.72
C ARG A 416 31.12 -18.23 7.16
N GLU A 417 31.34 -19.48 7.56
CA GLU A 417 31.08 -19.95 8.93
C GLU A 417 31.95 -19.26 9.98
N LYS A 418 33.17 -18.82 9.63
CA LYS A 418 34.03 -18.01 10.50
C LYS A 418 33.82 -16.50 10.36
N ASN A 419 32.76 -16.05 9.64
CA ASN A 419 32.41 -14.65 9.44
C ASN A 419 33.53 -13.77 8.84
N ILE A 420 34.41 -14.36 8.02
CA ILE A 420 35.50 -13.65 7.34
C ILE A 420 34.99 -13.00 6.07
N VAL A 421 34.32 -13.78 5.20
CA VAL A 421 33.56 -13.23 4.07
C VAL A 421 32.17 -12.86 4.50
N GLN A 422 31.58 -11.90 3.78
CA GLN A 422 30.17 -11.60 3.95
C GLN A 422 29.34 -12.86 3.66
N ASN A 423 28.31 -13.05 4.48
CA ASN A 423 27.52 -14.27 4.48
C ASN A 423 26.55 -14.21 3.29
N LEU A 424 27.03 -14.51 2.06
CA LEU A 424 26.24 -14.52 0.83
C LEU A 424 25.90 -15.93 0.35
N SER A 425 25.01 -15.99 -0.65
CA SER A 425 24.79 -17.20 -1.45
C SER A 425 26.13 -17.76 -1.93
N LEU A 426 26.38 -19.04 -1.60
CA LEU A 426 27.61 -19.74 -1.97
C LEU A 426 27.91 -19.61 -3.45
N GLU A 427 26.90 -19.64 -4.31
CA GLU A 427 27.05 -19.48 -5.75
C GLU A 427 27.68 -18.13 -6.14
N LYS A 428 27.21 -17.01 -5.58
CA LYS A 428 27.80 -15.69 -5.86
C LYS A 428 29.22 -15.58 -5.35
N LEU A 429 29.50 -16.04 -4.13
CA LEU A 429 30.86 -16.03 -3.57
C LEU A 429 31.81 -16.95 -4.35
N ASN A 430 31.34 -18.14 -4.71
CA ASN A 430 32.09 -19.08 -5.54
C ASN A 430 32.40 -18.46 -6.89
N ASN A 431 31.41 -17.83 -7.55
CA ASN A 431 31.60 -17.18 -8.85
C ASN A 431 32.54 -15.96 -8.75
N ALA A 432 32.47 -15.19 -7.67
CA ALA A 432 33.31 -14.02 -7.47
C ALA A 432 34.77 -14.41 -7.21
N ILE A 433 35.00 -15.36 -6.31
CA ILE A 433 36.35 -15.89 -6.04
C ILE A 433 36.87 -16.60 -7.28
N ALA A 434 36.06 -17.45 -7.93
CA ALA A 434 36.44 -18.13 -9.17
C ALA A 434 36.83 -17.14 -10.27
N SER A 435 36.04 -16.09 -10.48
CA SER A 435 36.35 -15.03 -11.44
C SER A 435 37.62 -14.26 -11.09
N LYS A 436 37.96 -14.10 -9.81
CA LYS A 436 39.19 -13.43 -9.38
C LYS A 436 40.45 -14.26 -9.64
N ILE A 437 40.31 -15.58 -9.67
CA ILE A 437 41.42 -16.54 -9.84
C ILE A 437 41.44 -17.19 -11.24
N ASP A 438 40.80 -16.55 -12.22
CA ASP A 438 40.68 -17.04 -13.62
C ASP A 438 40.04 -18.44 -13.75
N LEU A 439 39.13 -18.80 -12.84
CA LEU A 439 38.38 -20.05 -12.90
C LEU A 439 36.99 -19.84 -13.49
N GLU A 440 36.70 -20.53 -14.60
CA GLU A 440 35.37 -20.58 -15.19
C GLU A 440 34.49 -21.65 -14.49
N LEU A 441 33.34 -21.22 -13.97
CA LEU A 441 32.28 -22.08 -13.44
C LEU A 441 31.11 -22.11 -14.42
N LYS A 442 30.82 -23.29 -14.99
CA LYS A 442 29.74 -23.49 -15.98
C LYS A 442 28.39 -23.86 -15.35
N SER A 443 28.42 -24.22 -14.07
CA SER A 443 27.26 -24.60 -13.29
C SER A 443 27.53 -24.33 -11.81
N LYS A 444 26.47 -24.34 -11.01
CA LYS A 444 26.58 -24.30 -9.56
C LYS A 444 27.48 -25.44 -9.07
N LEU A 445 28.33 -25.13 -8.09
CA LEU A 445 29.15 -26.14 -7.42
C LEU A 445 28.30 -26.83 -6.37
N ASP A 446 28.01 -28.11 -6.57
CA ASP A 446 27.35 -28.93 -5.56
C ASP A 446 28.33 -29.43 -4.49
N TRP A 447 27.78 -30.00 -3.44
CA TRP A 447 28.56 -30.66 -2.41
C TRP A 447 29.36 -31.83 -3.00
N SER A 448 30.59 -32.00 -2.52
CA SER A 448 31.46 -33.11 -2.89
C SER A 448 32.45 -33.44 -1.78
N LYS A 449 33.06 -34.63 -1.83
CA LYS A 449 34.15 -34.99 -0.91
C LYS A 449 35.32 -33.99 -0.97
N THR A 450 35.54 -33.35 -2.12
CA THR A 450 36.53 -32.29 -2.26
C THR A 450 36.11 -30.99 -1.57
N SER A 451 34.83 -30.62 -1.58
CA SER A 451 34.38 -29.42 -0.84
C SER A 451 34.55 -29.61 0.67
N ASP A 452 34.22 -30.78 1.21
CA ASP A 452 34.37 -31.04 2.66
C ASP A 452 35.84 -31.04 3.10
N ASP A 453 36.73 -31.67 2.33
CA ASP A 453 38.16 -31.71 2.64
C ASP A 453 38.76 -30.29 2.68
N TYR A 454 38.43 -29.46 1.69
CA TYR A 454 38.90 -28.07 1.64
C TYR A 454 38.23 -27.17 2.67
N LYS A 455 36.98 -27.44 3.06
CA LYS A 455 36.32 -26.77 4.19
C LYS A 455 37.08 -27.01 5.49
N MET A 456 37.42 -28.26 5.79
CA MET A 456 38.18 -28.63 6.98
C MET A 456 39.60 -28.04 6.99
N LYS A 457 40.29 -28.05 5.84
CA LYS A 457 41.62 -27.41 5.70
C LYS A 457 41.54 -25.91 5.92
N THR A 458 40.50 -25.26 5.42
CA THR A 458 40.27 -23.83 5.57
C THR A 458 39.98 -23.46 7.03
N PHE A 459 39.20 -24.26 7.77
CA PHE A 459 39.02 -24.03 9.21
C PHE A 459 40.32 -24.11 10.00
N LYS A 460 41.12 -25.16 9.76
CA LYS A 460 42.44 -25.30 10.40
C LYS A 460 43.35 -24.12 10.07
N TYR A 461 43.32 -23.63 8.83
CA TYR A 461 44.08 -22.45 8.42
C TYR A 461 43.65 -21.21 9.20
N ILE A 462 42.34 -20.95 9.30
CA ILE A 462 41.79 -19.79 10.04
C ILE A 462 42.14 -19.86 11.52
N GLU A 463 42.13 -21.06 12.11
CA GLU A 463 42.51 -21.26 13.51
C GLU A 463 44.00 -20.99 13.76
N ASN A 464 44.87 -21.42 12.83
CA ASN A 464 46.31 -21.22 12.93
C ASN A 464 46.76 -19.81 12.56
N LYS A 465 46.04 -19.14 11.65
CA LYS A 465 46.30 -17.78 11.17
C LYS A 465 44.99 -16.96 11.21
N PRO A 466 44.52 -16.55 12.40
CA PRO A 466 43.25 -15.85 12.53
C PRO A 466 43.29 -14.47 11.85
N PHE A 467 42.17 -14.09 11.24
CA PHE A 467 42.00 -12.75 10.68
C PHE A 467 41.94 -11.72 11.80
N GLN A 468 42.97 -10.86 11.90
CA GLN A 468 43.01 -9.80 12.91
C GLN A 468 42.08 -8.65 12.51
N LYS A 469 41.02 -8.43 13.30
CA LYS A 469 40.18 -7.23 13.21
C LYS A 469 40.85 -6.13 14.03
N GLU A 470 41.32 -5.05 13.40
CA GLU A 470 41.65 -3.83 14.15
C GLU A 470 40.33 -3.20 14.64
N THR A 471 40.33 -2.82 15.92
CA THR A 471 39.23 -2.14 16.64
C THR A 471 38.85 -0.80 16.05
#